data_AF-M2LHG3-F1
#
_entry.id   AF-M2LHG3-F1
#
_cell.length_a   1.000
_cell.length_b   1.000
_cell.length_c   1.000
_cell.angle_alpha   90.00
_cell.angle_beta   90.00
_cell.angle_gamma   90.00
#
_symmetry.space_group_name_H-M   'P 1'
#
loop_
_entity.id
_entity.type
_entity.pdbx_description
1 polymer ?
#
loop_
_entity_poly.entity_id
_entity_poly.type
_entity_poly.pdbx_seq_one_letter_code
_entity_poly.pdbx_strand_id
1 'polypeptide(L)' 'MKFVHSLLLALSSAASLVSAQSNPFKVPPGNYVATAGQPLNLTWTPTTQGTVTLVLRSGSSANLFAGTVIACTQWSAN' A
#
# COMPACT_ATOMS: atom_id res chain seq x y z
N MET A 1 -22.69 42.29 13.95
CA MET A 1 -21.42 41.63 13.55
C MET A 1 -21.68 40.18 13.15
N LYS A 2 -22.12 39.94 11.91
CA LYS A 2 -22.43 38.59 11.37
C LYS A 2 -21.27 37.97 10.59
N PHE A 3 -20.11 38.64 10.58
CA PHE A 3 -18.97 38.29 9.75
C PHE A 3 -18.04 37.21 10.36
N VAL A 4 -18.24 36.85 11.62
CA VAL A 4 -17.36 35.90 12.33
C VAL A 4 -17.84 34.45 12.20
N HIS A 5 -19.13 34.22 11.93
CA HIS A 5 -19.71 32.88 11.87
C HIS A 5 -19.37 32.14 10.57
N SER A 6 -19.08 32.86 9.49
CA SER A 6 -18.78 32.26 8.18
C SER A 6 -17.32 31.78 8.05
N LEU A 7 -16.42 32.22 8.93
CA LEU A 7 -15.00 31.81 8.90
C LEU A 7 -14.78 30.43 9.56
N LEU A 8 -15.70 30.00 10.43
CA LEU A 8 -15.56 28.77 11.23
C LEU A 8 -15.92 27.48 10.48
N LEU A 9 -16.63 27.55 9.34
CA LEU A 9 -17.04 26.35 8.58
C LEU A 9 -16.06 25.92 7.47
N ALA A 10 -15.01 26.69 7.19
CA ALA A 10 -14.16 26.45 6.02
C ALA A 10 -12.92 25.58 6.28
N LEU A 11 -12.63 25.17 7.53
CA LEU A 11 -11.36 24.55 7.91
C LEU A 11 -11.51 23.10 8.42
N SER A 12 -12.32 22.25 7.78
CA SER A 12 -12.46 20.85 8.18
C SER A 12 -12.41 19.87 7.01
N SER A 13 -11.41 20.01 6.15
CA SER A 13 -10.93 18.88 5.35
C SER A 13 -9.59 18.43 5.94
N ALA A 14 -9.66 17.71 7.06
CA ALA A 14 -8.50 16.96 7.55
C ALA A 14 -8.18 15.89 6.50
N ALA A 15 -7.17 16.12 5.68
CA ALA A 15 -6.58 15.06 4.88
C ALA A 15 -6.05 14.01 5.87
N SER A 16 -6.71 12.86 5.91
CA SER A 16 -6.21 11.71 6.64
C SER A 16 -4.89 11.30 5.99
N LEU A 17 -3.79 11.70 6.62
CA LEU A 17 -2.48 11.13 6.35
C LEU A 17 -2.58 9.66 6.76
N VAL A 18 -2.85 8.78 5.79
CA VAL A 18 -2.71 7.34 6.02
C VAL A 18 -1.23 7.12 6.34
N SER A 19 -0.94 6.89 7.61
CA SER A 19 0.38 6.43 8.02
C SER A 19 0.62 5.15 7.22
N ALA A 20 1.68 5.12 6.40
CA ALA A 20 2.08 3.92 5.68
C ALA A 20 2.55 2.88 6.71
N GLN A 21 1.59 2.15 7.27
CA GLN A 21 1.88 1.12 8.24
C GLN A 21 2.63 0.00 7.51
N SER A 22 3.78 -0.39 8.06
CA SER A 22 4.64 -1.40 7.45
C SER A 22 3.85 -2.70 7.26
N ASN A 23 3.71 -3.15 6.02
CA ASN A 23 3.07 -4.40 5.64
C ASN A 23 4.07 -5.30 4.86
N PRO A 24 5.13 -5.79 5.53
CA PRO A 24 6.27 -6.38 4.84
C PRO A 24 5.98 -7.81 4.38
N PHE A 25 6.56 -8.18 3.23
CA PHE A 25 6.66 -9.58 2.84
C PHE A 25 7.70 -10.31 3.70
N LYS A 26 7.47 -11.61 3.91
CA LYS A 26 8.43 -12.53 4.52
C LYS A 26 9.42 -12.98 3.45
N VAL A 27 10.48 -12.19 3.27
CA VAL A 27 11.53 -12.45 2.28
C VAL A 27 12.41 -13.61 2.76
N PRO A 28 12.63 -14.66 1.94
CA PRO A 28 13.50 -15.77 2.31
C PRO A 28 15.00 -15.37 2.31
N PRO A 29 15.88 -16.15 2.96
CA PRO A 29 17.32 -15.93 2.88
C PRO A 29 17.78 -15.94 1.41
N GLY A 30 18.47 -14.88 0.97
CA GLY A 30 18.94 -14.74 -0.42
C GLY A 30 18.00 -13.99 -1.37
N ASN A 31 16.87 -13.46 -0.89
CA ASN A 31 15.83 -12.77 -1.65
C ASN A 31 14.94 -13.68 -2.50
N TYR A 32 13.88 -13.11 -3.09
CA TYR A 32 13.08 -13.79 -4.09
C TYR A 32 13.86 -13.93 -5.40
N VAL A 33 13.85 -15.13 -5.97
CA VAL A 33 14.37 -15.41 -7.31
C VAL A 33 13.19 -15.78 -8.19
N ALA A 34 12.89 -14.94 -9.18
CA ALA A 34 11.86 -15.22 -10.16
C ALA A 34 12.46 -15.93 -11.37
N THR A 35 12.01 -17.16 -11.65
CA THR A 35 12.40 -17.93 -12.83
C THR A 35 11.24 -17.93 -13.83
N ALA A 36 11.52 -17.64 -15.10
CA ALA A 36 10.49 -17.59 -16.14
C ALA A 36 9.74 -18.92 -16.26
N GLY A 37 8.41 -18.84 -16.35
CA GLY A 37 7.53 -20.01 -16.44
C GLY A 37 7.38 -20.81 -15.14
N GLN A 38 8.01 -20.39 -14.04
CA GLN A 38 7.86 -21.02 -12.73
C GLN A 38 7.05 -20.14 -11.79
N PRO A 39 6.20 -20.73 -10.92
CA PRO A 39 5.48 -19.98 -9.92
C PRO A 39 6.45 -19.38 -8.88
N LEU A 40 6.14 -18.18 -8.41
CA LEU A 40 6.83 -17.53 -7.30
C LEU A 40 5.85 -17.34 -6.14
N ASN A 41 6.17 -17.89 -4.97
CA ASN A 41 5.32 -17.79 -3.80
C ASN A 41 5.72 -16.58 -2.96
N LEU A 42 4.80 -15.62 -2.83
CA LEU A 42 4.93 -14.46 -1.93
C LEU A 42 4.15 -14.74 -0.66
N THR A 43 4.81 -14.59 0.49
CA THR A 43 4.17 -14.78 1.81
C THR A 43 4.28 -13.51 2.61
N TRP A 44 3.19 -13.10 3.26
CA TRP A 44 3.17 -11.96 4.17
C TRP A 44 2.10 -12.18 5.23
N THR A 45 2.17 -11.41 6.31
CA THR A 45 1.10 -11.34 7.32
C THR A 45 0.61 -9.90 7.34
N PRO A 46 -0.60 -9.61 6.82
CA PRO A 46 -1.11 -8.26 6.76
C PRO A 46 -1.17 -7.63 8.15
N THR A 47 -0.62 -6.42 8.27
CA THR A 47 -0.66 -5.64 9.52
C THR A 47 -1.80 -4.62 9.51
N THR A 48 -2.38 -4.35 8.34
CA THR A 48 -3.43 -3.34 8.13
C THR A 48 -4.80 -3.98 7.96
N GLN A 49 -5.84 -3.27 8.39
CA GLN A 49 -7.23 -3.60 8.09
C GLN A 49 -7.66 -2.90 6.80
N GLY A 50 -8.45 -3.56 5.96
CA GLY A 50 -8.97 -3.01 4.71
C GLY A 50 -8.38 -3.67 3.46
N THR A 51 -8.53 -3.01 2.31
CA THR A 51 -8.09 -3.59 1.02
C THR A 51 -6.58 -3.59 0.90
N VAL A 52 -5.99 -4.77 0.70
CA VAL A 52 -4.58 -4.94 0.33
C VAL A 52 -4.50 -5.06 -1.18
N THR A 53 -3.65 -4.24 -1.80
CA THR A 53 -3.35 -4.29 -3.23
C THR A 53 -1.91 -4.74 -3.43
N LEU A 54 -1.70 -5.82 -4.17
CA LEU A 54 -0.37 -6.28 -4.57
C LEU A 54 -0.03 -5.68 -5.93
N VAL A 55 1.10 -4.98 -5.99
CA VAL A 55 1.58 -4.31 -7.20
C VAL A 55 2.95 -4.87 -7.57
N LEU A 56 3.05 -5.49 -8.74
CA LEU A 56 4.31 -5.93 -9.32
C LEU A 56 5.00 -4.76 -10.01
N ARG A 57 6.22 -4.45 -9.61
CA ARG A 57 7.05 -3.40 -10.22
C ARG A 57 8.30 -4.01 -10.84
N SER A 58 8.81 -3.36 -11.88
CA SER A 58 10.04 -3.74 -12.59
C SER A 58 10.87 -2.50 -12.89
N GLY A 59 12.14 -2.69 -13.26
CA GLY A 59 13.08 -1.62 -13.59
C GLY A 59 14.29 -1.57 -12.67
N SER A 60 15.06 -0.49 -12.77
CA SER A 60 16.22 -0.25 -11.91
C SER A 60 15.76 -0.04 -10.46
N SER A 61 16.51 -0.53 -9.49
CA SER A 61 16.22 -0.30 -8.06
C SER A 61 16.17 1.19 -7.70
N ALA A 62 16.92 2.03 -8.41
CA ALA A 62 16.90 3.49 -8.25
C ALA A 62 15.73 4.16 -8.98
N ASN A 63 15.10 3.49 -9.95
CA ASN A 63 13.98 4.02 -10.73
C ASN A 63 13.09 2.92 -11.28
N LEU A 64 12.17 2.45 -10.44
CA LEU A 64 11.19 1.43 -10.82
C LEU A 64 10.08 2.07 -11.66
N PHE A 65 9.68 1.39 -12.73
CA PHE A 65 8.51 1.77 -13.52
C PHE A 65 7.22 1.75 -12.67
N ALA A 66 6.16 2.34 -13.23
CA ALA A 66 4.82 2.16 -12.71
C ALA A 66 4.50 0.66 -12.67
N GLY A 67 3.97 0.20 -11.54
CA GLY A 67 3.66 -1.22 -11.36
C GLY A 67 2.33 -1.64 -11.95
N THR A 68 2.13 -2.95 -12.03
CA THR A 68 0.86 -3.58 -12.42
C THR A 68 0.22 -4.21 -11.19
N VAL A 69 -1.07 -3.96 -10.99
CA VAL A 69 -1.84 -4.64 -9.93
C VAL A 69 -2.01 -6.11 -10.30
N ILE A 70 -1.58 -7.00 -9.41
CA ILE A 70 -1.66 -8.47 -9.61
C ILE A 70 -2.64 -9.15 -8.65
N ALA A 71 -3.05 -8.46 -7.57
CA ALA A 71 -4.14 -8.90 -6.70
C ALA A 71 -4.72 -7.71 -5.93
N CYS A 72 -6.02 -7.73 -5.67
CA CYS A 72 -6.70 -6.79 -4.77
C CYS A 72 -7.74 -7.54 -3.95
N THR A 73 -7.57 -7.58 -2.63
CA THR A 73 -8.48 -8.33 -1.74
C THR A 73 -8.77 -7.53 -0.49
N GLN A 74 -10.03 -7.58 -0.04
CA GLN A 74 -10.42 -7.04 1.26
C GLN A 74 -9.84 -7.94 2.34
N TRP A 75 -8.94 -7.39 3.17
CA TRP A 75 -8.37 -8.09 4.31
C TRP A 75 -9.03 -7.63 5.60
N SER A 76 -9.46 -8.61 6.41
CA SER A 76 -9.86 -8.39 7.79
C SER A 76 -8.91 -9.16 8.68
N ALA A 77 -8.23 -8.45 9.60
CA ALA A 77 -7.52 -9.13 10.67
C ALA A 77 -8.56 -9.83 11.56
N ASN A 78 -8.37 -11.12 11.81
CA ASN A 78 -9.15 -11.90 12.77
C ASN A 78 -8.52 -11.75 14.16
#